data_AF-A0A2H0C0S4-F1
#
_entry.id   AF-A0A2H0C0S4-F1
#
_cell.length_a   1.000
_cell.length_b   1.000
_cell.length_c   1.000
_cell.angle_alpha   90.00
_cell.angle_beta   90.00
_cell.angle_gamma   90.00
#
_symmetry.space_group_name_H-M   'P 1'
#
loop_
_entity.id
_entity.type
_entity.pdbx_description
1 polymer ?
#
loop_
_entity_poly.entity_id
_entity_poly.type
_entity_poly.pdbx_seq_one_letter_code
_entity_poly.pdbx_strand_id
1 'polypeptide(L)' 'MLKEYLTEKNIEFENVFLDQKPDQIQASIDTCGSQGVPCTHIIKDDGTEVSVLGFDKEKINEALGIQ' A
#
# COMPACT_ATOMS: atom_id res chain seq x y z
N MET A 1 12.57 0.28 -1.33
CA MET A 1 11.95 -0.21 -2.58
C MET A 1 10.60 0.45 -2.86
N LEU A 2 9.49 0.08 -2.21
CA LEU A 2 8.18 0.72 -2.51
C LEU A 2 8.15 2.21 -2.15
N LYS A 3 8.60 2.57 -0.94
CA LYS A 3 8.62 3.97 -0.47
C LYS A 3 9.41 4.87 -1.41
N GLU A 4 10.63 4.44 -1.75
CA GLU A 4 11.50 5.14 -2.72
C GLU A 4 10.82 5.23 -4.09
N TYR A 5 10.18 4.17 -4.55
CA TYR A 5 9.46 4.17 -5.83
C TYR A 5 8.32 5.20 -5.87
N LEU A 6 7.53 5.30 -4.80
CA LEU A 6 6.47 6.29 -4.70
C LEU A 6 7.04 7.70 -4.58
N THR A 7 8.10 7.90 -3.80
CA THR A 7 8.81 9.19 -3.72
C THR A 7 9.39 9.62 -5.07
N GLU A 8 10.03 8.73 -5.83
CA GLU A 8 10.54 8.99 -7.18
C GLU A 8 9.43 9.42 -8.15
N LYS A 9 8.24 8.84 -8.01
CA LYS A 9 7.05 9.18 -8.79
C LYS A 9 6.31 10.41 -8.25
N ASN A 10 6.81 11.06 -7.19
CA ASN A 10 6.15 12.19 -6.50
C ASN A 10 4.71 11.86 -6.04
N ILE A 11 4.50 10.61 -5.62
CA ILE A 11 3.22 10.15 -5.09
C ILE A 11 3.26 10.31 -3.58
N GLU A 12 2.25 10.96 -3.01
CA GLU A 12 2.10 11.08 -1.56
C GLU A 12 1.61 9.74 -0.98
N PHE A 13 2.18 9.34 0.17
CA PHE A 13 1.80 8.10 0.84
C PHE A 13 1.99 8.24 2.36
N GLU A 14 1.13 7.57 3.12
CA GLU A 14 1.30 7.42 4.56
C GLU A 14 2.13 6.16 4.86
N ASN A 15 3.16 6.32 5.69
CA ASN A 15 3.92 5.18 6.19
C ASN A 15 3.36 4.70 7.52
N VAL A 16 2.69 3.55 7.49
CA VAL A 16 2.22 2.87 8.69
C VAL A 16 3.22 1.78 9.09
N PHE A 17 3.79 1.93 10.28
CA PHE A 17 4.72 0.98 10.89
C PHE A 17 3.95 0.11 11.90
N LEU A 18 3.67 -1.15 11.53
CA LEU A 18 2.86 -2.08 12.34
C LEU A 18 3.52 -2.41 13.69
N ASP A 19 4.84 -2.34 13.76
CA ASP A 19 5.64 -2.49 14.99
C ASP A 19 5.39 -1.37 15.99
N GLN A 20 5.03 -0.17 15.52
CA GLN A 20 4.71 0.99 16.36
C GLN A 20 3.21 1.17 16.59
N LYS A 21 2.39 0.63 15.69
CA LYS A 21 0.93 0.73 15.71
C LYS A 21 0.27 -0.67 15.71
N PRO A 22 0.21 -1.33 16.88
CA PRO A 22 -0.38 -2.67 16.98
C PRO A 22 -1.88 -2.69 16.63
N ASP A 23 -2.57 -1.56 16.71
CA ASP A 23 -3.95 -1.34 16.25
C ASP A 23 -4.11 -1.48 14.73
N GLN A 24 -3.07 -1.14 13.97
CA GLN A 24 -3.06 -1.23 12.51
C GLN A 24 -2.78 -2.64 12.00
N ILE A 25 -2.37 -3.56 12.88
CA ILE A 25 -2.12 -4.97 12.52
C ILE A 25 -3.41 -5.60 12.00
N GLN A 26 -4.54 -5.38 12.69
CA GLN A 26 -5.82 -5.94 12.26
C GLN A 26 -6.27 -5.33 10.94
N ALA A 27 -6.15 -4.00 10.77
CA ALA A 27 -6.45 -3.33 9.52
C ALA A 27 -5.61 -3.84 8.35
N SER A 28 -4.32 -4.13 8.57
CA SER A 28 -3.45 -4.75 7.56
C SER A 28 -3.89 -6.16 7.17
N ILE A 29 -4.35 -6.97 8.14
CA ILE A 29 -4.89 -8.30 7.86
C ILE A 29 -6.20 -8.19 7.09
N ASP A 30 -7.08 -7.27 7.49
CA ASP A 30 -8.39 -7.11 6.87
C ASP A 30 -8.27 -6.60 5.43
N THR A 31 -7.31 -5.72 5.16
CA THR A 31 -7.08 -5.13 3.82
C THR A 31 -6.23 -6.01 2.90
N CYS A 32 -5.12 -6.57 3.39
CA CYS A 32 -4.16 -7.35 2.58
C CYS A 32 -4.24 -8.86 2.82
N GLY A 33 -5.17 -9.33 3.67
CA GLY A 33 -5.37 -10.74 3.99
C GLY A 33 -4.30 -11.37 4.90
N SER A 34 -3.28 -10.61 5.31
CA SER A 34 -2.18 -11.13 6.15
C SER A 34 -1.46 -10.02 6.92
N GLN A 35 -0.66 -10.43 7.92
CA GLN A 35 0.35 -9.56 8.56
C GLN A 35 1.63 -9.42 7.71
N GLY A 36 1.62 -9.92 6.48
CA GLY A 36 2.77 -9.87 5.59
C GLY A 36 3.07 -8.43 5.18
N VAL A 37 4.31 -8.00 5.44
CA VAL A 37 4.83 -6.72 4.96
C VAL A 37 5.72 -6.92 3.74
N PRO A 38 5.77 -5.98 2.80
CA PRO A 38 4.97 -4.74 2.74
C PRO A 38 3.52 -5.00 2.30
N CYS A 39 2.56 -4.29 2.90
CA CYS A 39 1.16 -4.23 2.44
C CYS A 39 0.89 -2.81 1.95
N THR A 40 0.31 -2.67 0.76
CA THR A 40 0.00 -1.39 0.14
C THR A 40 -1.49 -1.28 -0.03
N HIS A 41 -2.12 -0.27 0.56
CA HIS A 41 -3.54 0.01 0.38
C HIS A 41 -3.68 1.33 -0.36
N ILE A 42 -4.35 1.29 -1.51
CA ILE A 42 -4.49 2.42 -2.44
C ILE A 42 -5.98 2.72 -2.54
N ILE A 43 -6.37 3.93 -2.12
CA ILE A 43 -7.74 4.42 -2.27
C ILE A 43 -7.73 5.42 -3.41
N LYS A 44 -8.48 5.13 -4.47
CA LYS A 44 -8.65 6.00 -5.63
C LYS A 44 -9.69 7.08 -5.36
N ASP A 45 -9.63 8.17 -6.13
CA ASP A 45 -10.58 9.28 -6.03
C ASP A 45 -12.05 8.87 -6.30
N ASP A 46 -12.25 7.77 -7.03
CA ASP A 46 -13.57 7.19 -7.31
C ASP A 46 -14.10 6.32 -6.15
N GLY A 47 -13.36 6.22 -5.05
CA GLY A 47 -13.68 5.37 -3.90
C GLY A 47 -13.28 3.90 -4.08
N THR A 48 -12.62 3.54 -5.18
CA THR A 48 -12.12 2.17 -5.38
C THR A 48 -10.90 1.93 -4.51
N GLU A 49 -10.97 0.88 -3.70
CA GLU A 49 -9.87 0.44 -2.85
C GLU A 49 -9.12 -0.73 -3.52
N VAL A 50 -7.80 -0.63 -3.59
CA VAL A 50 -6.92 -1.67 -4.11
C VAL A 50 -5.86 -2.00 -3.07
N SER A 51 -5.87 -3.24 -2.59
CA SER A 51 -4.86 -3.75 -1.67
C SER A 51 -3.87 -4.66 -2.41
N VAL A 52 -2.58 -4.37 -2.26
CA VAL A 52 -1.47 -5.14 -2.85
C VAL A 52 -0.61 -5.67 -1.70
N LEU A 53 -0.62 -6.99 -1.53
CA LEU A 53 0.28 -7.68 -0.63
C LEU A 53 1.64 -7.90 -1.31
N GLY A 54 2.72 -7.49 -0.64
CA GLY A 54 4.07 -7.50 -1.18
C GLY A 54 4.39 -6.28 -2.04
N PHE A 55 5.56 -6.31 -2.67
CA PHE A 55 5.97 -5.29 -3.64
C PHE A 55 5.74 -5.81 -5.06
N ASP A 56 4.55 -5.55 -5.59
CA ASP A 56 4.16 -5.86 -6.97
C ASP A 56 4.07 -4.55 -7.77
N LYS A 57 5.14 -4.24 -8.50
CA LYS A 57 5.25 -2.98 -9.26
C LYS A 57 4.18 -2.86 -10.33
N GLU A 58 3.83 -3.96 -11.03
CA GLU A 58 2.84 -3.91 -12.11
C GLU A 58 1.45 -3.60 -11.55
N LYS A 59 1.04 -4.26 -10.46
CA LYS A 59 -0.24 -3.98 -9.81
C LYS A 59 -0.31 -2.59 -9.21
N ILE A 60 0.77 -2.13 -8.58
CA ILE A 60 0.84 -0.77 -8.02
C ILE A 60 0.72 0.26 -9.15
N ASN A 61 1.37 0.03 -10.28
CA ASN A 61 1.30 0.90 -11.44
C ASN A 61 -0.11 0.96 -12.03
N GLU A 62 -0.75 -0.19 -12.20
CA GLU A 62 -2.13 -0.28 -12.66
C GLU A 62 -3.11 0.39 -11.68
N ALA A 63 -2.91 0.18 -10.37
CA ALA A 63 -3.73 0.78 -9.33
C ALA A 63 -3.55 2.30 -9.25
N LEU A 64 -2.35 2.83 -9.49
CA LEU A 64 -2.08 4.27 -9.48
C LEU A 64 -2.28 4.92 -10.86
N GLY A 65 -2.52 4.14 -11.91
CA GLY A 65 -2.65 4.62 -13.28
C GLY A 65 -1.34 5.19 -13.86
N ILE A 66 -0.19 4.69 -13.43
CA ILE A 66 1.15 5.16 -13.83
C ILE A 66 1.87 4.11 -14.70
N GLN A 67 2.62 4.55 -15.73
CA GLN A 67 3.51 3.70 -16.54
C GLN A 67 4.95 3.70 -16.02
#